data_AF-S7RBT5-F1
#
_entry.id   AF-S7RBT5-F1
#
_cell.length_a   1.000
_cell.length_b   1.000
_cell.length_c   1.000
_cell.angle_alpha   90.00
_cell.angle_beta   90.00
_cell.angle_gamma   90.00
#
_symmetry.space_group_name_H-M   'P 1'
#
loop_
_entity.id
_entity.type
_entity.pdbx_description
1 polymer ?
#
loop_
_entity_poly.entity_id
_entity_poly.type
_entity_poly.pdbx_seq_one_letter_code
_entity_poly.pdbx_strand_id
1 'polypeptide(L)' 'KKYKPVAKKVRAVPATLPKEYRIQRNIVGDPLADMPILSPIPPSFQPTGRYSQERRDALHKAHPSGFL' A
#
# COMPACT_ATOMS: atom_id res chain seq x y z
N LYS A 1 25.54 28.79 32.13
CA LYS A 1 24.29 28.05 32.44
C LYS A 1 24.60 26.55 32.42
N LYS A 2 24.26 25.79 33.48
CA LYS A 2 24.50 24.34 33.55
C LYS A 2 23.37 23.59 32.85
N TYR A 3 23.68 22.64 31.97
CA TYR A 3 22.70 21.83 31.25
C TYR A 3 21.89 20.93 32.19
N LYS A 4 20.63 20.65 31.84
CA LYS A 4 19.75 19.81 32.63
C LYS A 4 20.21 18.34 32.55
N PRO A 5 20.41 17.65 33.69
CA PRO A 5 20.82 16.25 33.68
C PRO A 5 19.73 15.34 33.11
N VAL A 6 20.12 14.32 32.34
CA VAL A 6 19.23 13.39 31.63
C VAL A 6 18.26 12.68 32.57
N ALA A 7 18.70 12.34 33.80
CA ALA A 7 17.86 11.70 34.82
C ALA A 7 16.65 12.56 35.23
N LYS A 8 16.72 13.89 35.06
CA LYS A 8 15.61 14.82 35.35
C LYS A 8 14.78 15.14 34.10
N LYS A 9 14.97 14.43 32.99
CA LYS A 9 14.19 14.63 31.76
C LYS A 9 12.76 14.11 31.98
N VAL A 10 11.80 15.03 31.93
CA VAL A 10 10.37 14.67 31.97
C VAL A 10 10.01 14.10 30.60
N ARG A 11 9.38 12.92 30.58
CA ARG A 11 8.74 12.36 29.39
C ARG A 11 7.25 12.65 29.49
N ALA A 12 6.67 13.24 28.45
CA ALA A 12 5.23 13.40 28.40
C ALA A 12 4.56 12.03 28.35
N VAL A 13 3.44 11.88 29.06
CA VAL A 13 2.57 10.71 28.91
C VAL A 13 1.88 10.82 27.55
N PRO A 14 1.96 9.82 26.67
CA PRO A 14 1.30 9.89 25.38
C PRO A 14 -0.22 9.97 25.60
N ALA A 15 -0.83 11.04 25.11
CA ALA A 15 -2.28 11.20 25.14
C ALA A 15 -2.93 10.33 24.04
N THR A 16 -4.16 9.90 24.26
CA THR A 16 -4.96 9.24 23.22
C THR A 16 -5.42 10.26 22.18
N LEU A 17 -5.35 9.91 20.89
CA LEU A 17 -5.86 10.76 19.80
C LEU A 17 -7.36 11.03 19.99
N PRO A 18 -7.78 12.31 20.13
CA PRO A 18 -9.19 12.67 20.30
C PRO A 18 -10.07 12.16 19.17
N LYS A 19 -11.33 11.86 19.47
CA LYS A 19 -12.29 11.26 18.54
C LYS A 19 -12.52 12.12 17.29
N GLU A 20 -12.46 13.44 17.44
CA GLU A 20 -12.66 14.42 16.35
C GLU A 20 -11.60 14.33 15.26
N TYR A 21 -10.39 13.88 15.60
CA TYR A 21 -9.28 13.68 14.65
C TYR A 21 -9.24 12.26 14.06
N ARG A 22 -10.20 11.39 14.41
CA ARG A 22 -10.27 10.05 13.85
C ARG A 22 -11.02 10.09 12.52
N ILE A 23 -10.41 9.52 11.48
CA ILE A 23 -11.08 9.30 10.20
C ILE A 23 -12.24 8.31 10.43
N GLN A 24 -13.47 8.75 10.22
CA GLN A 24 -14.65 7.90 10.26
C GLN A 24 -14.97 7.44 8.83
N ARG A 25 -14.88 6.13 8.57
CA ARG A 25 -15.31 5.55 7.30
C ARG A 25 -16.82 5.32 7.35
N ASN A 26 -17.58 6.16 6.66
CA ASN A 26 -19.02 5.96 6.47
C ASN A 26 -19.24 5.21 5.15
N ILE A 27 -19.26 3.87 5.21
CA ILE A 27 -19.56 3.03 4.05
C ILE A 27 -21.08 2.85 4.02
N VAL A 28 -21.73 3.43 3.00
CA VAL A 28 -23.18 3.33 2.80
C VAL A 28 -23.44 2.48 1.57
N GLY A 29 -24.21 1.40 1.74
CA GLY A 29 -24.47 0.44 0.67
C GLY A 29 -23.32 -0.54 0.44
N ASP A 30 -23.47 -1.38 -0.60
CA ASP A 30 -22.43 -2.31 -1.02
C ASP A 30 -21.41 -1.57 -1.91
N PRO A 31 -20.15 -1.44 -1.49
CA PRO A 31 -19.13 -0.76 -2.29
C PRO A 31 -18.78 -1.46 -3.61
N LEU A 32 -19.23 -2.70 -3.80
CA LEU A 32 -18.95 -3.50 -4.98
C LEU A 32 -20.14 -3.64 -5.93
N ALA A 33 -21.29 -3.03 -5.61
CA ALA A 33 -22.53 -3.23 -6.35
C ALA A 33 -22.39 -2.94 -7.86
N ASP A 34 -21.63 -1.91 -8.21
CA ASP A 34 -21.42 -1.48 -9.60
C ASP A 34 -20.09 -1.99 -10.20
N MET A 35 -19.35 -2.84 -9.48
CA MET A 35 -18.05 -3.31 -9.95
C MET A 35 -18.23 -4.35 -11.07
N PRO A 36 -17.59 -4.17 -12.24
CA PRO A 36 -17.66 -5.17 -13.30
C PRO A 36 -16.94 -6.45 -12.88
N ILE A 37 -17.55 -7.59 -13.20
CA ILE A 37 -16.93 -8.90 -12.98
C ILE A 37 -15.78 -9.05 -13.98
N LEU A 38 -14.57 -9.23 -13.47
CA LEU A 38 -13.39 -9.51 -14.28
C LEU A 38 -13.24 -11.01 -14.55
N SER A 39 -12.74 -11.35 -15.75
CA SER A 39 -12.35 -12.74 -16.04
C SER A 39 -11.19 -13.15 -15.13
N PRO A 40 -11.25 -14.33 -14.48
CA PRO A 40 -10.13 -14.84 -13.69
C PRO A 40 -8.93 -15.21 -14.56
N ILE A 41 -9.15 -15.44 -15.86
CA ILE A 41 -8.10 -15.79 -16.82
C ILE A 41 -7.75 -14.53 -17.61
N PRO A 42 -6.53 -13.98 -17.45
CA PRO A 42 -6.09 -12.85 -18.23
C PRO A 42 -5.84 -13.25 -19.69
N PRO A 43 -5.94 -12.31 -20.64
CA PRO A 43 -5.58 -12.57 -22.03
C PRO A 43 -4.08 -12.90 -22.16
N SER A 44 -3.72 -13.55 -23.26
CA SER A 44 -2.31 -13.78 -23.59
C SER A 44 -1.57 -12.45 -23.74
N PHE A 45 -0.30 -12.45 -23.34
CA PHE A 45 0.52 -11.24 -23.40
C PHE A 45 0.77 -10.80 -24.85
N GLN A 46 0.61 -9.50 -25.09
CA GLN A 46 1.04 -8.85 -26.32
C GLN A 46 1.88 -7.60 -25.99
N PRO A 47 3.08 -7.45 -26.58
CA PRO A 47 3.93 -6.30 -26.31
C PRO A 47 3.23 -5.03 -26.77
N THR A 48 2.95 -4.11 -25.83
CA THR A 48 2.18 -2.90 -26.10
C THR A 48 2.86 -1.68 -25.50
N GLY A 49 3.11 -0.67 -26.33
CA GLY A 49 3.69 0.61 -25.94
C GLY A 49 5.03 0.46 -25.21
N ARG A 50 5.02 0.71 -23.89
CA ARG A 50 6.24 0.67 -23.06
C ARG A 50 6.60 -0.73 -22.55
N TYR A 51 5.72 -1.72 -22.67
CA TYR A 51 6.03 -3.07 -22.20
C TYR A 51 6.35 -3.96 -23.39
N SER A 52 7.65 -4.05 -23.73
CA SER A 52 8.18 -4.85 -24.82
C SER A 52 8.44 -6.29 -24.39
N GLN A 53 8.61 -7.18 -25.37
CA GLN A 53 8.96 -8.58 -25.14
C GLN A 53 10.25 -8.71 -24.31
N GLU A 54 11.30 -7.94 -24.67
CA GLU A 54 12.58 -7.94 -23.95
C GLU A 54 12.42 -7.63 -22.46
N ARG A 55 11.55 -6.67 -22.11
CA ARG A 55 11.29 -6.29 -20.72
C ARG A 55 10.56 -7.40 -19.97
N ARG A 56 9.60 -8.05 -20.62
CA ARG A 56 8.91 -9.22 -20.06
C ARG A 56 9.88 -10.37 -19.81
N ASP A 57 10.75 -10.66 -20.77
CA ASP A 57 11.70 -11.77 -20.65
C ASP A 57 12.75 -11.50 -19.57
N ALA A 58 13.24 -10.25 -19.46
CA ALA A 58 14.13 -9.84 -18.38
C ALA A 58 13.47 -9.98 -16.99
N LEU A 59 12.19 -9.63 -16.88
CA LEU A 59 11.41 -9.76 -15.66
C LEU A 59 11.25 -11.24 -15.29
N HIS A 60 10.80 -12.10 -16.21
CA HIS A 60 10.66 -13.53 -15.93
C HIS A 60 12.00 -14.22 -15.62
N LYS A 61 13.09 -13.79 -16.25
CA LYS A 61 14.43 -14.29 -15.91
C LYS A 61 14.85 -13.92 -14.49
N ALA A 62 14.48 -12.71 -14.03
CA ALA A 62 14.76 -12.26 -12.66
C ALA A 62 13.87 -12.97 -11.61
N HIS A 63 12.70 -13.46 -12.02
CA HIS A 63 11.68 -14.05 -11.15
C HIS A 63 11.31 -15.49 -11.57
N PRO A 64 12.19 -16.47 -11.36
CA PRO A 64 11.96 -17.85 -11.79
C PRO A 64 10.90 -18.59 -10.94
N SER A 65 10.55 -18.07 -9.76
CA SER A 65 9.56 -18.68 -8.87
C SER A 65 8.10 -18.41 -9.28
N GLY A 66 7.87 -17.70 -10.38
CA GLY A 66 6.53 -17.48 -10.94
C GLY A 66 5.66 -16.49 -10.15
N PHE A 67 6.19 -15.84 -9.12
CA PHE A 67 5.58 -14.65 -8.54
C PHE A 67 6.30 -13.41 -9.11
N LEU A 68 5.58 -12.77 -10.05
CA LEU A 68 6.00 -11.81 -11.09
C LEU A 68 6.49 -12.49 -12.38
#